data_AF-A0A2K1NSM3-F1
#
_entry.id   AF-A0A2K1NSM3-F1
#
_cell.length_a   1.000
_cell.length_b   1.000
_cell.length_c   1.000
_cell.angle_alpha   90.00
_cell.angle_beta   90.00
_cell.angle_gamma   90.00
#
_symmetry.space_group_name_H-M   'P 1'
#
loop_
_entity.id
_entity.type
_entity.pdbx_description
1 polymer ?
#
loop_
_entity_poly.entity_id
_entity_poly.type
_entity_poly.pdbx_seq_one_letter_code
_entity_poly.pdbx_strand_id
1 'polypeptide(L)'
;MKKKKNEGSIKLLKYSKKYIKYQKIPLVLAPLLLLVSIMTPFLIRYFIDDIIGKNKFSQILPFFFFFVVVVLLERIISFFVNYGYYKSMNLVVRDEQISMFNKIMMIPLKDFSHNKVGDFMSRVLSDTLEASFFLGTGISLIFYNFIQLIIVSLVLLFLNWQLALITFIMMPFYYFSLRAFDKSIQKSSELERNTYSELTEEFREKVEGLWSIKSFCKETFFSKAFFKKSESWVGSKNRLSKLNQGAEDFMSFMYELTPVLVLGYGGYLILKGDTTLGTLIGFYAYLGWIFTPIRNLSNFYIQMQRAGQVTNRIFEIHDMPVEDRGKGKSFPVDEYDITFENICFTYQNLPILKDINLRINTKEKVAIVGTSGAGKSSLVNLIPRFYEPSQGLLKIGSFEVKEYDLEQLRKNAKIVRQNDPLFNMSMKENIMLGDEFSDQEFNKVVKKAKVDKFIDLLDKGYDTVV
;
A
#
# COMPACT_ATOMS: atom_id res chain seq x y z
N MET A 1 -13.74 10.80 -17.12
CA MET A 1 -12.84 10.62 -15.96
C MET A 1 -13.55 10.62 -14.59
N LYS A 2 -14.51 11.52 -14.28
CA LYS A 2 -15.21 11.52 -12.96
C LYS A 2 -16.00 10.24 -12.64
N LYS A 3 -16.67 9.60 -13.62
CA LYS A 3 -17.41 8.32 -13.43
C LYS A 3 -16.49 7.15 -13.02
N LYS A 4 -15.38 6.92 -13.75
CA LYS A 4 -14.37 5.90 -13.39
C LYS A 4 -13.70 6.16 -12.03
N LYS A 5 -13.49 7.43 -11.63
CA LYS A 5 -12.96 7.77 -10.30
C LYS A 5 -13.92 7.39 -9.17
N ASN A 6 -15.23 7.50 -9.36
CA ASN A 6 -16.22 7.12 -8.33
C ASN A 6 -16.36 5.59 -8.15
N GLU A 7 -16.18 4.81 -9.23
CA GLU A 7 -16.24 3.34 -9.16
C GLU A 7 -15.08 2.75 -8.32
N GLY A 8 -13.87 3.29 -8.46
CA GLY A 8 -12.70 2.87 -7.68
C GLY A 8 -12.89 3.09 -6.18
N SER A 9 -13.42 4.25 -5.79
CA SER A 9 -13.70 4.60 -4.38
C SER A 9 -14.73 3.66 -3.73
N ILE A 10 -15.77 3.29 -4.47
CA ILE A 10 -16.82 2.38 -3.98
C ILE A 10 -16.28 0.96 -3.86
N LYS A 11 -15.50 0.49 -4.84
CA LYS A 11 -14.84 -0.84 -4.79
C LYS A 11 -13.93 -0.93 -3.56
N LEU A 12 -13.18 0.13 -3.28
CA LEU A 12 -12.25 0.20 -2.15
C LEU A 12 -12.98 0.23 -0.79
N LEU A 13 -14.07 0.99 -0.66
CA LEU A 13 -14.93 0.96 0.54
C LEU A 13 -15.59 -0.41 0.76
N LYS A 14 -15.97 -1.12 -0.31
CA LYS A 14 -16.46 -2.50 -0.18
C LYS A 14 -15.33 -3.44 0.27
N TYR A 15 -14.12 -3.26 -0.25
CA TYR A 15 -12.96 -4.07 0.12
C TYR A 15 -12.53 -3.85 1.57
N SER A 16 -12.56 -2.60 2.06
CA SER A 16 -12.19 -2.29 3.46
C SER A 16 -13.09 -2.97 4.49
N LYS A 17 -14.33 -3.36 4.13
CA LYS A 17 -15.20 -4.16 5.01
C LYS A 17 -14.56 -5.48 5.44
N LYS A 18 -13.67 -6.07 4.63
CA LYS A 18 -12.89 -7.28 4.97
C LYS A 18 -12.09 -7.10 6.27
N TYR A 19 -11.65 -5.87 6.57
CA TYR A 19 -10.80 -5.54 7.71
C TYR A 19 -11.52 -4.83 8.86
N ILE A 20 -12.85 -4.70 8.80
CA ILE A 20 -13.60 -4.02 9.87
C ILE A 20 -13.40 -4.70 11.23
N LYS A 21 -13.12 -6.01 11.23
CA LYS A 21 -12.77 -6.78 12.44
C LYS A 21 -11.50 -6.27 13.14
N TYR A 22 -10.55 -5.67 12.40
CA TYR A 22 -9.33 -5.08 12.96
C TYR A 22 -9.57 -3.67 13.51
N GLN A 23 -10.64 -3.01 13.07
CA GLN A 23 -11.06 -1.67 13.50
C GLN A 23 -11.93 -1.66 14.77
N LYS A 24 -12.16 -2.80 15.43
CA LYS A 24 -13.05 -2.89 16.60
C LYS A 24 -12.63 -1.95 17.75
N ILE A 25 -11.33 -1.87 18.04
CA ILE A 25 -10.79 -1.02 19.10
C ILE A 25 -11.13 0.45 18.85
N PRO A 26 -10.73 1.08 17.72
CA PRO A 26 -11.08 2.47 17.46
C PRO A 26 -12.58 2.69 17.28
N LEU A 27 -13.34 1.75 16.71
CA LEU A 27 -14.79 1.88 16.56
C LEU A 27 -15.53 2.00 17.91
N VAL A 28 -15.06 1.30 18.95
CA VAL A 28 -15.71 1.31 20.28
C VAL A 28 -15.14 2.41 21.18
N LEU A 29 -13.82 2.59 21.20
CA LEU A 29 -13.17 3.52 22.12
C LEU A 29 -13.15 4.96 21.63
N ALA A 30 -13.20 5.23 20.33
CA ALA A 30 -13.15 6.61 19.83
C ALA A 30 -14.40 7.44 20.18
N PRO A 31 -15.64 6.88 20.16
CA PRO A 31 -16.80 7.58 20.72
C PRO A 31 -16.67 7.85 22.23
N LEU A 32 -16.11 6.90 22.99
CA LEU A 32 -15.85 7.10 24.42
C LEU A 32 -14.82 8.21 24.66
N LEU A 33 -13.74 8.22 23.88
CA LEU A 33 -12.74 9.29 23.90
C LEU A 33 -13.42 10.64 23.68
N LEU A 34 -14.27 10.74 22.65
CA LEU A 34 -14.98 11.97 22.33
C LEU A 34 -15.85 12.46 23.50
N LEU A 35 -16.58 11.56 24.17
CA LEU A 35 -17.41 11.92 25.32
C LEU A 35 -16.57 12.48 26.48
N VAL A 36 -15.42 11.87 26.78
CA VAL A 36 -14.50 12.35 27.82
C VAL A 36 -13.87 13.68 27.41
N SER A 37 -13.38 13.77 26.18
CA SER A 37 -12.76 14.98 25.62
C SER A 37 -13.75 16.17 25.67
N ILE A 38 -15.03 15.96 25.35
CA ILE A 38 -16.06 17.02 25.43
C ILE A 38 -16.22 17.57 26.84
N MET A 39 -15.89 16.83 27.91
CA MET A 39 -16.00 17.38 29.26
C MET A 39 -15.05 18.56 29.48
N THR A 40 -13.90 18.62 28.80
CA THR A 40 -12.85 19.61 29.07
C THR A 40 -13.34 21.06 28.92
N PRO A 41 -13.98 21.49 27.82
CA PRO A 41 -14.51 22.86 27.73
C PRO A 41 -15.69 23.13 28.68
N PHE A 42 -16.54 22.13 28.97
CA PHE A 42 -17.59 22.28 29.99
C PHE A 42 -17.02 22.53 31.38
N LEU A 43 -15.91 21.86 31.73
CA LEU A 43 -15.22 22.08 32.99
C LEU A 43 -14.59 23.46 33.05
N ILE A 44 -14.05 23.99 31.94
CA ILE A 44 -13.57 25.38 31.87
C ILE A 44 -14.73 26.36 32.11
N ARG A 45 -15.89 26.14 31.47
CA ARG A 45 -17.09 26.96 31.72
C ARG A 45 -17.51 26.94 33.19
N TYR A 46 -17.61 25.74 33.78
CA TYR A 46 -17.99 25.57 35.19
C TYR A 46 -17.01 26.24 36.14
N PHE A 47 -15.70 26.13 35.87
CA PHE A 47 -14.67 26.80 36.65
C PHE A 47 -14.85 28.32 36.66
N ILE A 48 -15.17 28.91 35.51
CA ILE A 48 -15.32 30.36 35.37
C ILE A 48 -16.63 30.84 35.99
N ASP A 49 -17.77 30.23 35.64
CA ASP A 49 -19.09 30.72 36.06
C ASP A 49 -19.42 30.34 37.52
N ASP A 50 -19.13 29.10 37.93
CA ASP A 50 -19.59 28.56 39.22
C ASP A 50 -18.55 28.60 40.33
N ILE A 51 -17.25 28.51 40.02
CA ILE A 51 -16.17 28.57 41.02
C ILE A 51 -15.65 30.00 41.17
N ILE A 52 -15.15 30.60 40.09
CA ILE A 52 -14.62 31.98 40.11
C ILE A 52 -15.78 32.98 40.24
N GLY A 53 -16.79 32.89 39.38
CA GLY A 53 -17.90 33.84 39.35
C GLY A 53 -18.72 33.91 40.65
N LYS A 54 -18.76 32.81 41.41
CA LYS A 54 -19.42 32.75 42.74
C LYS A 54 -18.45 32.83 43.92
N ASN A 55 -17.17 33.16 43.69
CA ASN A 55 -16.12 33.29 44.71
C ASN A 55 -15.95 32.04 45.62
N LYS A 56 -16.15 30.84 45.08
CA LYS A 56 -16.05 29.56 45.84
C LYS A 56 -14.61 29.02 45.84
N PHE A 57 -13.67 29.78 46.42
CA PHE A 57 -12.23 29.46 46.38
C PHE A 57 -11.87 28.08 46.97
N SER A 58 -12.63 27.58 47.94
CA SER A 58 -12.42 26.23 48.52
C SER A 58 -12.63 25.09 47.52
N GLN A 59 -13.35 25.31 46.43
CA GLN A 59 -13.62 24.29 45.39
C GLN A 59 -12.54 24.24 44.30
N ILE A 60 -11.59 25.19 44.28
CA ILE A 60 -10.54 25.25 43.24
C ILE A 60 -9.64 24.01 43.28
N LEU A 61 -9.16 23.62 44.46
CA LEU A 61 -8.21 22.50 44.58
C LEU A 61 -8.88 21.14 44.24
N PRO A 62 -10.08 20.81 44.75
CA PRO A 62 -10.81 19.61 44.30
C PRO A 62 -11.12 19.61 42.80
N PHE A 63 -11.53 20.75 42.25
CA PHE A 63 -11.79 20.88 40.81
C PHE A 63 -10.53 20.63 39.99
N PHE A 64 -9.39 21.18 40.40
CA PHE A 64 -8.11 20.97 39.72
C PHE A 64 -7.73 19.48 39.69
N PHE A 65 -7.84 18.78 40.83
CA PHE A 65 -7.56 17.35 40.88
C PHE A 65 -8.51 16.54 39.97
N PHE A 66 -9.81 16.86 40.00
CA PHE A 66 -10.78 16.25 39.11
C PHE A 66 -10.46 16.51 37.62
N PHE A 67 -10.08 17.74 37.28
CA PHE A 67 -9.70 18.11 35.92
C PHE A 67 -8.46 17.35 35.43
N VAL A 68 -7.45 17.19 36.29
CA VAL A 68 -6.27 16.35 36.00
C VAL A 68 -6.68 14.90 35.76
N VAL A 69 -7.57 14.33 36.57
CA VAL A 69 -8.07 12.96 36.38
C VAL A 69 -8.78 12.81 35.03
N VAL A 70 -9.63 13.77 34.64
CA VAL A 70 -10.31 13.76 33.33
C VAL A 70 -9.30 13.81 32.19
N VAL A 71 -8.29 14.67 32.26
CA VAL A 71 -7.22 14.76 31.24
C VAL A 71 -6.39 13.48 31.19
N LEU A 72 -6.05 12.86 32.33
CA LEU A 72 -5.34 11.59 32.36
C LEU A 72 -6.16 10.47 31.72
N LEU A 73 -7.45 10.37 32.06
CA LEU A 73 -8.38 9.40 31.45
C LEU A 73 -8.47 9.60 29.93
N GLU A 74 -8.58 10.85 29.47
CA GLU A 74 -8.56 11.18 28.05
C GLU A 74 -7.29 10.66 27.37
N ARG A 75 -6.11 10.89 27.95
CA ARG A 75 -4.82 10.45 27.38
C ARG A 75 -4.70 8.93 27.33
N ILE A 76 -5.16 8.24 28.38
CA ILE A 76 -5.18 6.77 28.43
C ILE A 76 -6.08 6.20 27.32
N ILE A 77 -7.31 6.70 27.19
CA ILE A 77 -8.23 6.24 26.14
C ILE A 77 -7.66 6.56 24.76
N SER A 78 -7.09 7.77 24.58
CA SER A 78 -6.46 8.20 23.33
C SER A 78 -5.32 7.28 22.92
N PHE A 79 -4.48 6.84 23.87
CA PHE A 79 -3.42 5.86 23.61
C PHE A 79 -3.99 4.56 23.03
N PHE A 80 -5.03 3.99 23.64
CA PHE A 80 -5.63 2.74 23.15
C PHE A 80 -6.32 2.91 21.80
N VAL A 81 -6.97 4.05 21.55
CA VAL A 81 -7.57 4.38 20.24
C VAL A 81 -6.48 4.46 19.16
N ASN A 82 -5.40 5.22 19.42
CA ASN A 82 -4.29 5.40 18.47
C ASN A 82 -3.53 4.09 18.23
N TYR A 83 -3.23 3.34 19.29
CA TYR A 83 -2.67 2.00 19.17
C TYR A 83 -3.59 1.06 18.38
N GLY A 84 -4.91 1.16 18.57
CA GLY A 84 -5.91 0.44 17.80
C GLY A 84 -5.84 0.74 16.31
N TYR A 85 -5.67 2.00 15.91
CA TYR A 85 -5.45 2.39 14.52
C TYR A 85 -4.16 1.79 13.93
N TYR A 86 -3.02 1.90 14.64
CA TYR A 86 -1.75 1.31 14.19
C TYR A 86 -1.81 -0.22 14.07
N LYS A 87 -2.37 -0.88 15.10
CA LYS A 87 -2.56 -2.34 15.09
C LYS A 87 -3.42 -2.78 13.92
N SER A 88 -4.51 -2.06 13.64
CA SER A 88 -5.37 -2.36 12.49
C SER A 88 -4.60 -2.27 11.17
N MET A 89 -3.87 -1.16 10.96
CA MET A 89 -3.04 -0.95 9.77
C MET A 89 -2.02 -2.08 9.58
N ASN A 90 -1.25 -2.42 10.62
CA ASN A 90 -0.22 -3.47 10.54
C ASN A 90 -0.80 -4.85 10.23
N LEU A 91 -1.98 -5.18 10.76
CA LEU A 91 -2.66 -6.46 10.47
C LEU A 91 -3.14 -6.51 9.02
N VAL A 92 -3.62 -5.39 8.46
CA VAL A 92 -3.99 -5.31 7.04
C VAL A 92 -2.77 -5.55 6.15
N VAL A 93 -1.64 -4.88 6.44
CA VAL A 93 -0.38 -5.06 5.68
C VAL A 93 0.02 -6.52 5.65
N ARG A 94 0.11 -7.15 6.83
CA ARG A 94 0.49 -8.57 6.95
C ARG A 94 -0.42 -9.47 6.11
N ASP A 95 -1.73 -9.35 6.28
CA ASP A 95 -2.68 -10.24 5.62
C ASP A 95 -2.67 -10.04 4.09
N GLU A 96 -2.54 -8.81 3.62
CA GLU A 96 -2.44 -8.54 2.19
C GLU A 96 -1.11 -9.00 1.59
N GLN A 97 0.00 -8.78 2.28
CA GLN A 97 1.31 -9.28 1.84
C GLN A 97 1.32 -10.80 1.72
N ILE A 98 0.80 -11.52 2.73
CA ILE A 98 0.69 -12.98 2.68
C ILE A 98 -0.26 -13.41 1.55
N SER A 99 -1.42 -12.78 1.43
CA SER A 99 -2.39 -13.12 0.38
C SER A 99 -1.82 -12.91 -1.03
N MET A 100 -1.11 -11.81 -1.25
CA MET A 100 -0.48 -11.51 -2.54
C MET A 100 0.71 -12.44 -2.80
N PHE A 101 1.53 -12.72 -1.79
CA PHE A 101 2.63 -13.67 -1.91
C PHE A 101 2.13 -15.07 -2.33
N ASN A 102 1.11 -15.58 -1.64
CA ASN A 102 0.49 -16.86 -1.98
C ASN A 102 -0.10 -16.85 -3.38
N LYS A 103 -0.72 -15.73 -3.80
CA LYS A 103 -1.24 -15.58 -5.16
C LYS A 103 -0.12 -15.61 -6.19
N ILE A 104 0.97 -14.88 -5.97
CA ILE A 104 2.15 -14.81 -6.85
C ILE A 104 2.74 -16.21 -7.07
N MET A 105 2.83 -17.03 -6.02
CA MET A 105 3.30 -18.41 -6.11
C MET A 105 2.42 -19.33 -6.96
N MET A 106 1.19 -18.92 -7.26
CA MET A 106 0.25 -19.67 -8.09
C MET A 106 0.13 -19.10 -9.52
N ILE A 107 0.79 -18.00 -9.85
CA ILE A 107 0.69 -17.39 -11.20
C ILE A 107 1.58 -18.17 -12.18
N PRO A 108 1.11 -18.43 -13.42
CA PRO A 108 1.93 -19.07 -14.45
C PRO A 108 3.25 -18.34 -14.72
N LEU A 109 4.35 -19.09 -14.92
CA LEU A 109 5.67 -18.52 -15.20
C LEU A 109 5.71 -17.66 -16.48
N LYS A 110 4.83 -17.91 -17.46
CA LYS A 110 4.70 -17.06 -18.66
C LYS A 110 4.36 -15.61 -18.36
N ASP A 111 3.71 -15.36 -17.23
CA ASP A 111 3.32 -14.04 -16.81
C ASP A 111 4.40 -13.34 -15.99
N PHE A 112 5.47 -14.03 -15.59
CA PHE A 112 6.68 -13.48 -14.98
C PHE A 112 7.75 -13.16 -16.04
N SER A 113 7.77 -11.92 -16.53
CA SER A 113 8.94 -11.39 -17.26
C SER A 113 9.91 -10.71 -16.29
N HIS A 114 11.20 -10.60 -16.64
CA HIS A 114 12.22 -9.95 -15.78
C HIS A 114 11.80 -8.55 -15.29
N ASN A 115 11.09 -7.78 -16.12
CA ASN A 115 10.60 -6.45 -15.75
C ASN A 115 9.46 -6.45 -14.72
N LYS A 116 8.83 -7.60 -14.44
CA LYS A 116 7.69 -7.71 -13.53
C LYS A 116 8.06 -8.09 -12.09
N VAL A 117 9.25 -8.65 -11.84
CA VAL A 117 9.63 -9.03 -10.46
C VAL A 117 9.73 -7.81 -9.55
N GLY A 118 10.40 -6.74 -10.01
CA GLY A 118 10.46 -5.47 -9.29
C GLY A 118 9.08 -4.82 -9.10
N ASP A 119 8.19 -4.94 -10.10
CA ASP A 119 6.81 -4.46 -10.02
C ASP A 119 6.00 -5.24 -8.97
N PHE A 120 6.07 -6.58 -8.97
CA PHE A 120 5.45 -7.42 -7.95
C PHE A 120 5.98 -7.09 -6.55
N MET A 121 7.29 -6.93 -6.37
CA MET A 121 7.88 -6.53 -5.09
C MET A 121 7.36 -5.17 -4.62
N SER A 122 7.35 -4.16 -5.49
CA SER A 122 6.84 -2.83 -5.17
C SER A 122 5.37 -2.87 -4.77
N ARG A 123 4.55 -3.66 -5.49
CA ARG A 123 3.13 -3.83 -5.16
C ARG A 123 2.92 -4.58 -3.84
N VAL A 124 3.70 -5.62 -3.56
CA VAL A 124 3.58 -6.38 -2.32
C VAL A 124 4.06 -5.54 -1.13
N LEU A 125 5.19 -4.85 -1.25
CA LEU A 125 5.83 -4.18 -0.11
C LEU A 125 5.34 -2.74 0.08
N SER A 126 5.36 -1.92 -0.98
CA SER A 126 5.06 -0.49 -0.91
C SER A 126 3.56 -0.21 -1.03
N ASP A 127 2.89 -0.82 -2.02
CA ASP A 127 1.47 -0.53 -2.26
C ASP A 127 0.57 -1.04 -1.12
N THR A 128 0.88 -2.21 -0.55
CA THR A 128 0.13 -2.71 0.60
C THR A 128 0.27 -1.79 1.82
N LEU A 129 1.46 -1.23 2.06
CA LEU A 129 1.69 -0.24 3.11
C LEU A 129 0.84 1.01 2.87
N GLU A 130 0.87 1.58 1.66
CA GLU A 130 0.08 2.78 1.36
C GLU A 130 -1.44 2.51 1.42
N ALA A 131 -1.91 1.38 0.90
CA ALA A 131 -3.32 1.00 0.94
C ALA A 131 -3.81 0.70 2.38
N SER A 132 -2.93 0.22 3.25
CA SER A 132 -3.30 -0.21 4.61
C SER A 132 -3.85 0.91 5.48
N PHE A 133 -3.42 2.17 5.27
CA PHE A 133 -3.97 3.31 6.00
C PHE A 133 -5.48 3.41 5.77
N PHE A 134 -5.91 3.39 4.50
CA PHE A 134 -7.33 3.49 4.18
C PHE A 134 -8.08 2.21 4.57
N LEU A 135 -7.56 1.05 4.17
CA LEU A 135 -8.22 -0.24 4.40
C LEU A 135 -8.36 -0.56 5.89
N GLY A 136 -7.35 -0.18 6.68
CA GLY A 136 -7.25 -0.44 8.10
C GLY A 136 -7.86 0.62 9.00
N THR A 137 -8.07 1.87 8.56
CA THR A 137 -8.58 2.95 9.44
C THR A 137 -9.78 3.70 8.89
N GLY A 138 -10.05 3.62 7.58
CA GLY A 138 -10.93 4.55 6.91
C GLY A 138 -12.39 4.53 7.38
N ILE A 139 -12.96 3.35 7.64
CA ILE A 139 -14.34 3.25 8.13
C ILE A 139 -14.45 3.86 9.53
N SER A 140 -13.56 3.46 10.46
CA SER A 140 -13.52 4.02 11.81
C SER A 140 -13.28 5.53 11.84
N LEU A 141 -12.43 6.04 10.96
CA LEU A 141 -12.09 7.47 10.91
C LEU A 141 -13.26 8.30 10.37
N ILE A 142 -13.95 7.84 9.30
CA ILE A 142 -15.17 8.49 8.80
C ILE A 142 -16.23 8.51 9.90
N PHE A 143 -16.45 7.38 10.55
CA PHE A 143 -17.43 7.25 11.62
C PHE A 143 -17.14 8.20 12.78
N TYR A 144 -15.88 8.24 13.26
CA TYR A 144 -15.44 9.13 14.32
C TYR A 144 -15.66 10.61 13.97
N ASN A 145 -15.20 11.05 12.79
CA ASN A 145 -15.33 12.45 12.39
C ASN A 145 -16.79 12.86 12.20
N PHE A 146 -17.64 11.97 11.70
CA PHE A 146 -19.07 12.23 11.55
C PHE A 146 -19.77 12.38 12.91
N ILE A 147 -19.48 11.48 13.85
CA ILE A 147 -19.98 11.57 15.23
C ILE A 147 -19.48 12.84 15.92
N GLN A 148 -18.18 13.17 15.77
CA GLN A 148 -17.61 14.39 16.33
C GLN A 148 -18.33 15.62 15.81
N LEU A 149 -18.57 15.70 14.49
CA LEU A 149 -19.27 16.84 13.89
C LEU A 149 -20.68 16.99 14.46
N ILE A 150 -21.44 15.89 14.59
CA ILE A 150 -22.80 15.92 15.15
C ILE A 150 -22.77 16.35 16.61
N ILE A 151 -21.96 15.69 17.45
CA ILE A 151 -21.99 15.94 18.89
C ILE A 151 -21.48 17.34 19.22
N VAL A 152 -20.39 17.79 18.59
CA VAL A 152 -19.89 19.17 18.82
C VAL A 152 -20.92 20.21 18.35
N SER A 153 -21.60 19.97 17.22
CA SER A 153 -22.68 20.86 16.75
C SER A 153 -23.84 20.95 17.75
N LEU A 154 -24.27 19.82 18.30
CA LEU A 154 -25.31 19.78 19.34
C LEU A 154 -24.88 20.50 20.61
N VAL A 155 -23.62 20.33 21.04
CA VAL A 155 -23.06 21.02 22.20
C VAL A 155 -23.02 22.53 21.98
N LEU A 156 -22.58 23.01 20.82
CA LEU A 156 -22.58 24.45 20.51
C LEU A 156 -24.00 25.04 20.52
N LEU A 157 -24.97 24.34 19.93
CA LEU A 157 -26.39 24.75 19.94
C LEU A 157 -26.94 24.82 21.37
N PHE A 158 -26.58 23.85 22.22
CA PHE A 158 -26.99 23.82 23.61
C PHE A 158 -26.36 24.96 24.44
N LEU A 159 -25.10 25.31 24.18
CA LEU A 159 -24.43 26.43 24.86
C LEU A 159 -25.03 27.78 24.48
N ASN A 160 -25.13 28.07 23.18
CA ASN A 160 -25.78 29.27 22.67
C ASN A 160 -26.10 29.12 21.18
N TRP A 161 -27.39 29.08 20.84
CA TRP A 161 -27.84 28.86 19.46
C TRP A 161 -27.48 30.02 18.50
N GLN A 162 -27.37 31.26 19.00
CA GLN A 162 -27.03 32.44 18.17
C GLN A 162 -25.56 32.41 17.75
N LEU A 163 -24.65 32.08 18.68
CA LEU A 163 -23.23 31.88 18.40
C LEU A 163 -23.00 30.64 17.52
N ALA A 164 -23.79 29.58 17.72
CA ALA A 164 -23.76 28.38 16.88
C ALA A 164 -24.13 28.69 15.42
N LEU A 165 -25.15 29.53 15.18
CA LEU A 165 -25.51 29.96 13.83
C LEU A 165 -24.37 30.69 13.11
N ILE A 166 -23.67 31.60 13.79
CA ILE A 166 -22.48 32.28 13.22
C ILE A 166 -21.45 31.24 12.79
N THR A 167 -21.17 30.26 13.67
CA THR A 167 -20.21 29.18 13.40
C THR A 167 -20.64 28.30 12.22
N PHE A 168 -21.91 27.93 12.16
CA PHE A 168 -22.46 27.11 11.08
C PHE A 168 -22.50 27.85 9.74
N ILE A 169 -22.69 29.17 9.74
CA ILE A 169 -22.59 29.98 8.52
C ILE A 169 -21.15 29.97 8.00
N MET A 170 -20.15 30.02 8.88
CA MET A 170 -18.73 29.98 8.50
C MET A 170 -18.28 28.63 7.92
N MET A 171 -18.95 27.52 8.27
CA MET A 171 -18.60 26.19 7.77
C MET A 171 -18.71 26.03 6.24
N PRO A 172 -19.82 26.40 5.56
CA PRO A 172 -19.87 26.44 4.11
C PRO A 172 -18.75 27.25 3.49
N PHE A 173 -18.42 28.44 4.03
CA PHE A 173 -17.31 29.25 3.51
C PHE A 173 -15.96 28.52 3.61
N TYR A 174 -15.71 27.84 4.74
CA TYR A 174 -14.54 26.99 4.92
C TYR A 174 -14.51 25.78 3.95
N TYR A 175 -15.66 25.23 3.59
CA TYR A 175 -15.72 24.15 2.59
C TYR A 175 -15.56 24.64 1.15
N PHE A 176 -16.16 25.78 0.81
CA PHE A 176 -16.06 26.35 -0.54
C PHE A 176 -14.66 26.91 -0.82
N SER A 177 -13.94 27.39 0.20
CA SER A 177 -12.54 27.78 0.09
C SER A 177 -11.67 26.62 -0.41
N LEU A 178 -11.82 25.44 0.19
CA LEU A 178 -11.14 24.21 -0.24
C LEU A 178 -11.41 23.87 -1.71
N ARG A 179 -12.66 24.00 -2.16
CA ARG A 179 -13.04 23.66 -3.54
C ARG A 179 -12.59 24.69 -4.57
N ALA A 180 -12.46 25.96 -4.19
CA ALA A 180 -12.08 27.03 -5.12
C ALA A 180 -10.67 26.80 -5.71
N PHE A 181 -9.73 26.30 -4.90
CA PHE A 181 -8.35 26.07 -5.33
C PHE A 181 -8.11 24.68 -5.94
N ASP A 182 -8.98 23.69 -5.67
CA ASP A 182 -8.76 22.27 -6.02
C ASP A 182 -8.43 22.05 -7.51
N LYS A 183 -9.20 22.64 -8.43
CA LYS A 183 -8.98 22.47 -9.88
C LYS A 183 -7.64 23.06 -10.33
N SER A 184 -7.27 24.22 -9.79
CA SER A 184 -6.01 24.90 -10.12
C SER A 184 -4.81 24.15 -9.57
N ILE A 185 -4.91 23.68 -8.31
CA ILE A 185 -3.89 22.83 -7.67
C ILE A 185 -3.70 21.53 -8.47
N GLN A 186 -4.78 20.86 -8.89
CA GLN A 186 -4.69 19.64 -9.70
C GLN A 186 -3.96 19.88 -11.02
N LYS A 187 -4.29 20.95 -11.76
CA LYS A 187 -3.64 21.31 -13.02
C LYS A 187 -2.15 21.66 -12.83
N SER A 188 -1.82 22.44 -11.82
CA SER A 188 -0.43 22.77 -11.50
C SER A 188 0.36 21.57 -10.99
N SER A 189 -0.27 20.65 -10.28
CA SER A 189 0.35 19.39 -9.83
C SER A 189 0.62 18.44 -10.99
N GLU A 190 -0.24 18.41 -12.00
CA GLU A 190 0.01 17.65 -13.23
C GLU A 190 1.16 18.24 -14.05
N LEU A 191 1.21 19.57 -14.19
CA LEU A 191 2.33 20.25 -14.84
C LEU A 191 3.66 19.98 -14.10
N GLU A 192 3.66 20.07 -12.77
CA GLU A 192 4.84 19.81 -11.95
C GLU A 192 5.33 18.36 -12.11
N ARG A 193 4.42 17.37 -12.07
CA ARG A 193 4.75 15.97 -12.37
C ARG A 193 5.39 15.80 -13.73
N ASN A 194 4.85 16.42 -14.78
CA ASN A 194 5.40 16.31 -16.13
C ASN A 194 6.82 16.88 -16.20
N THR A 195 7.03 18.09 -15.67
CA THR A 195 8.38 18.71 -15.65
C THR A 195 9.38 17.95 -14.79
N TYR A 196 8.93 17.28 -13.72
CA TYR A 196 9.78 16.45 -12.86
C TYR A 196 10.16 15.14 -13.55
N SER A 197 9.24 14.52 -14.30
CA SER A 197 9.53 13.36 -15.14
C SER A 197 10.58 13.70 -16.19
N GLU A 198 10.43 14.83 -16.90
CA GLU A 198 11.44 15.29 -17.87
C GLU A 198 12.82 15.52 -17.22
N LEU A 199 12.86 16.10 -16.02
CA LEU A 199 14.12 16.29 -15.28
C LEU A 199 14.76 14.96 -14.89
N THR A 200 13.94 13.97 -14.51
CA THR A 200 14.40 12.63 -14.12
C THR A 200 14.91 11.85 -15.33
N GLU A 201 14.25 11.96 -16.48
CA GLU A 201 14.70 11.39 -17.74
C GLU A 201 16.04 12.01 -18.18
N GLU A 202 16.16 13.35 -18.14
CA GLU A 202 17.41 14.04 -18.45
C GLU A 202 18.56 13.55 -17.55
N PHE A 203 18.32 13.40 -16.23
CA PHE A 203 19.30 12.86 -15.30
C PHE A 203 19.72 11.44 -15.67
N ARG A 204 18.73 10.56 -15.91
CA ARG A 204 18.96 9.15 -16.26
C ARG A 204 19.81 9.03 -17.52
N GLU A 205 19.46 9.75 -18.59
CA GLU A 205 20.23 9.75 -19.85
C GLU A 205 21.69 10.15 -19.63
N LYS A 206 21.96 11.15 -18.78
CA LYS A 206 23.34 11.61 -18.54
C LYS A 206 24.14 10.62 -17.70
N VAL A 207 23.49 9.93 -16.76
CA VAL A 207 24.15 8.88 -15.97
C VAL A 207 24.46 7.67 -16.83
N GLU A 208 23.51 7.22 -17.67
CA GLU A 208 23.74 6.13 -18.63
C GLU A 208 24.83 6.51 -19.65
N GLY A 209 24.85 7.77 -20.10
CA GLY A 209 25.85 8.32 -21.01
C GLY A 209 27.14 8.83 -20.34
N LEU A 210 27.36 8.59 -19.05
CA LEU A 210 28.43 9.24 -18.28
C LEU A 210 29.82 8.97 -18.86
N TRP A 211 30.06 7.75 -19.35
CA TRP A 211 31.31 7.39 -20.00
C TRP A 211 31.59 8.28 -21.22
N SER A 212 30.59 8.51 -22.08
CA SER A 212 30.70 9.38 -23.25
C SER A 212 30.89 10.84 -22.86
N ILE A 213 30.17 11.32 -21.84
CA ILE A 213 30.32 12.70 -21.35
C ILE A 213 31.77 12.95 -20.89
N LYS A 214 32.35 11.98 -20.18
CA LYS A 214 33.73 12.01 -19.70
C LYS A 214 34.75 11.87 -20.82
N SER A 215 34.53 10.96 -21.78
CA SER A 215 35.47 10.75 -22.89
C SER A 215 35.61 11.98 -23.80
N PHE A 216 34.56 12.80 -23.91
CA PHE A 216 34.56 14.04 -24.70
C PHE A 216 34.76 15.32 -23.88
N CYS A 217 34.98 15.22 -22.56
CA CYS A 217 35.14 16.35 -21.63
C CYS A 217 34.02 17.42 -21.78
N LYS A 218 32.74 16.98 -21.83
CA LYS A 218 31.56 17.86 -22.06
C LYS A 218 30.72 18.09 -20.81
N GLU A 219 31.28 17.95 -19.61
CA GLU A 219 30.54 18.08 -18.34
C GLU A 219 29.81 19.42 -18.23
N THR A 220 30.48 20.54 -18.55
CA THR A 220 29.87 21.88 -18.45
C THR A 220 28.71 22.07 -19.42
N PHE A 221 28.77 21.46 -20.60
CA PHE A 221 27.69 21.52 -21.59
C PHE A 221 26.44 20.83 -21.06
N PHE A 222 26.58 19.59 -20.58
CA PHE A 222 25.46 18.82 -20.04
C PHE A 222 24.95 19.37 -18.71
N SER A 223 25.83 19.95 -17.88
CA SER A 223 25.43 20.66 -16.66
C SER A 223 24.50 21.84 -16.96
N LYS A 224 24.79 22.64 -18.00
CA LYS A 224 23.90 23.73 -18.44
C LYS A 224 22.55 23.23 -18.98
N ALA A 225 22.55 22.12 -19.72
CA ALA A 225 21.32 21.50 -20.21
C ALA A 225 20.43 21.03 -19.04
N PHE A 226 21.03 20.36 -18.05
CA PHE A 226 20.36 19.92 -16.84
C PHE A 226 19.82 21.10 -16.02
N PHE A 227 20.60 22.18 -15.87
CA PHE A 227 20.18 23.41 -15.19
C PHE A 227 18.88 23.99 -15.80
N LYS A 228 18.78 24.05 -17.13
CA LYS A 228 17.58 24.56 -17.82
C LYS A 228 16.33 23.71 -17.53
N LYS A 229 16.47 22.38 -17.50
CA LYS A 229 15.37 21.48 -17.13
C LYS A 229 14.99 21.64 -15.65
N SER A 230 15.98 21.77 -14.78
CA SER A 230 15.78 22.01 -13.36
C SER A 230 15.04 23.33 -13.10
N GLU A 231 15.38 24.40 -13.82
CA GLU A 231 14.72 25.70 -13.71
C GLU A 231 13.24 25.66 -14.13
N SER A 232 12.92 24.91 -15.19
CA SER A 232 11.53 24.65 -15.62
C SER A 232 10.72 23.95 -14.54
N TRP A 233 11.29 22.91 -13.91
CA TRP A 233 10.66 22.24 -12.77
C TRP A 233 10.50 23.16 -11.55
N VAL A 234 11.50 23.98 -11.23
CA VAL A 234 11.38 24.98 -10.15
C VAL A 234 10.23 25.95 -10.44
N GLY A 235 10.06 26.39 -11.68
CA GLY A 235 8.95 27.25 -12.09
C GLY A 235 7.57 26.60 -11.88
N SER A 236 7.39 25.35 -12.31
CA SER A 236 6.14 24.62 -12.12
C SER A 236 5.88 24.30 -10.64
N LYS A 237 6.93 23.93 -9.88
CA LYS A 237 6.88 23.67 -8.45
C LYS A 237 6.48 24.90 -7.67
N ASN A 238 7.11 26.05 -7.92
CA ASN A 238 6.79 27.31 -7.25
C ASN A 238 5.35 27.75 -7.54
N ARG A 239 4.84 27.55 -8.76
CA ARG A 239 3.43 27.81 -9.08
C ARG A 239 2.49 26.93 -8.25
N LEU A 240 2.79 25.63 -8.13
CA LEU A 240 2.01 24.72 -7.29
C LEU A 240 2.08 25.13 -5.80
N SER A 241 3.27 25.43 -5.29
CA SER A 241 3.46 25.88 -3.91
C SER A 241 2.69 27.15 -3.60
N LYS A 242 2.68 28.14 -4.50
CA LYS A 242 1.88 29.37 -4.36
C LYS A 242 0.39 29.08 -4.25
N LEU A 243 -0.14 28.15 -5.04
CA LEU A 243 -1.55 27.77 -4.98
C LEU A 243 -1.89 27.02 -3.69
N ASN A 244 -1.03 26.11 -3.24
CA ASN A 244 -1.21 25.40 -1.97
C ASN A 244 -1.18 26.36 -0.79
N GLN A 245 -0.17 27.24 -0.74
CA GLN A 245 -0.05 28.24 0.33
C GLN A 245 -1.25 29.19 0.33
N GLY A 246 -1.66 29.70 -0.84
CA GLY A 246 -2.83 30.56 -0.93
C GLY A 246 -4.12 29.87 -0.47
N ALA A 247 -4.27 28.56 -0.72
CA ALA A 247 -5.40 27.80 -0.20
C ALA A 247 -5.34 27.64 1.33
N GLU A 248 -4.15 27.33 1.87
CA GLU A 248 -3.91 27.20 3.31
C GLU A 248 -4.16 28.52 4.04
N ASP A 249 -3.58 29.63 3.56
CA ASP A 249 -3.76 30.96 4.13
C ASP A 249 -5.23 31.38 4.13
N PHE A 250 -5.96 31.12 3.04
CA PHE A 250 -7.39 31.45 2.96
C PHE A 250 -8.24 30.59 3.91
N MET A 251 -7.87 29.32 4.13
CA MET A 251 -8.50 28.46 5.15
C MET A 251 -8.19 28.94 6.56
N SER A 252 -6.93 29.28 6.85
CA SER A 252 -6.50 29.82 8.14
C SER A 252 -7.22 31.13 8.45
N PHE A 253 -7.36 32.02 7.47
CA PHE A 253 -8.15 33.24 7.61
C PHE A 253 -9.61 32.97 8.00
N MET A 254 -10.29 32.01 7.36
CA MET A 254 -11.66 31.63 7.75
C MET A 254 -11.74 31.02 9.16
N TYR A 255 -10.74 30.20 9.52
CA TYR A 255 -10.63 29.58 10.82
C TYR A 255 -10.39 30.61 11.94
N GLU A 256 -9.57 31.63 11.70
CA GLU A 256 -9.25 32.71 12.64
C GLU A 256 -10.34 33.78 12.71
N LEU A 257 -11.05 34.04 11.61
CA LEU A 257 -12.15 35.00 11.56
C LEU A 257 -13.34 34.53 12.41
N THR A 258 -13.59 33.22 12.47
CA THR A 258 -14.76 32.66 13.18
C THR A 258 -14.72 32.99 14.68
N PRO A 259 -13.63 32.75 15.43
CA PRO A 259 -13.52 33.18 16.82
C PRO A 259 -13.67 34.69 17.02
N VAL A 260 -13.17 35.54 16.11
CA VAL A 260 -13.34 37.00 16.20
C VAL A 260 -14.81 37.39 16.15
N LEU A 261 -15.58 36.82 15.22
CA LEU A 261 -17.02 37.05 15.11
C LEU A 261 -17.78 36.55 16.35
N VAL A 262 -17.42 35.37 16.85
CA VAL A 262 -18.02 34.77 18.04
C VAL A 262 -17.71 35.58 19.30
N LEU A 263 -16.47 36.05 19.48
CA LEU A 263 -16.10 36.89 20.62
C LEU A 263 -16.75 38.27 20.54
N GLY A 264 -16.80 38.89 19.36
CA GLY A 264 -17.45 40.18 19.16
C GLY A 264 -18.95 40.14 19.48
N TYR A 265 -19.68 39.22 18.86
CA TYR A 265 -21.12 39.08 19.10
C TYR A 265 -21.43 38.47 20.48
N GLY A 266 -20.59 37.54 20.96
CA GLY A 266 -20.69 36.96 22.29
C GLY A 266 -20.50 38.00 23.39
N GLY A 267 -19.55 38.92 23.24
CA GLY A 267 -19.36 40.05 24.14
C GLY A 267 -20.60 40.94 24.20
N TYR A 268 -21.22 41.22 23.05
CA TYR A 268 -22.50 41.94 23.00
C TYR A 268 -23.62 41.19 23.74
N LEU A 269 -23.73 39.87 23.58
CA LEU A 269 -24.72 39.05 24.31
C LEU A 269 -24.47 39.04 25.83
N ILE A 270 -23.21 39.08 26.27
CA ILE A 270 -22.86 39.19 27.70
C ILE A 270 -23.35 40.53 28.25
N LEU A 271 -23.09 41.64 27.54
CA LEU A 271 -23.55 42.97 27.96
C LEU A 271 -25.07 43.08 28.04
N LYS A 272 -25.79 42.33 27.20
CA LYS A 272 -27.25 42.24 27.22
C LYS A 272 -27.80 41.30 28.31
N GLY A 273 -26.95 40.48 28.92
CA GLY A 273 -27.32 39.49 29.93
C GLY A 273 -27.87 38.18 29.36
N ASP A 274 -27.77 37.96 28.04
CA ASP A 274 -28.29 36.76 27.35
C ASP A 274 -27.33 35.56 27.45
N THR A 275 -26.06 35.77 27.85
CA THR A 275 -25.06 34.70 28.04
C THR A 275 -24.02 35.06 29.10
N THR A 276 -23.25 34.07 29.58
CA THR A 276 -22.19 34.24 30.59
C THR A 276 -20.79 34.23 29.99
N LEU A 277 -19.81 34.80 30.71
CA LEU A 277 -18.41 34.77 30.31
C LEU A 277 -17.86 33.34 30.20
N GLY A 278 -18.19 32.45 31.15
CA GLY A 278 -17.80 31.05 31.08
C GLY A 278 -18.42 30.32 29.89
N THR A 279 -19.67 30.64 29.53
CA THR A 279 -20.31 30.09 28.32
C THR A 279 -19.56 30.53 27.06
N LEU A 280 -19.17 31.80 26.95
CA LEU A 280 -18.40 32.30 25.81
C LEU A 280 -17.02 31.65 25.70
N ILE A 281 -16.30 31.49 26.82
CA ILE A 281 -14.97 30.84 26.84
C ILE A 281 -15.07 29.34 26.54
N GLY A 282 -16.07 28.66 27.11
CA GLY A 282 -16.36 27.26 26.79
C GLY A 282 -16.72 27.07 25.31
N PHE A 283 -17.54 27.96 24.75
CA PHE A 283 -17.88 27.97 23.32
C PHE A 283 -16.63 28.17 22.45
N TYR A 284 -15.78 29.13 22.80
CA TYR A 284 -14.51 29.39 22.11
C TYR A 284 -13.62 28.14 22.06
N ALA A 285 -13.52 27.39 23.17
CA ALA A 285 -12.74 26.15 23.21
C ALA A 285 -13.27 25.04 22.28
N TYR A 286 -14.57 25.01 21.97
CA TYR A 286 -15.15 24.07 21.01
C TYR A 286 -14.99 24.50 19.54
N LEU A 287 -14.68 25.77 19.24
CA LEU A 287 -14.54 26.23 17.85
C LEU A 287 -13.50 25.45 17.07
N GLY A 288 -12.34 25.16 17.68
CA GLY A 288 -11.30 24.36 17.02
C GLY A 288 -11.76 22.93 16.68
N TRP A 289 -12.70 22.38 17.46
CA TRP A 289 -13.14 21.00 17.35
C TRP A 289 -14.14 20.79 16.23
N ILE A 290 -14.83 21.86 15.81
CA ILE A 290 -15.85 21.75 14.78
C ILE A 290 -15.26 21.83 13.37
N PHE A 291 -14.13 22.53 13.20
CA PHE A 291 -13.41 22.59 11.93
C PHE A 291 -12.54 21.36 11.67
N THR A 292 -12.07 20.69 12.72
CA THR A 292 -11.19 19.51 12.61
C THR A 292 -11.82 18.38 11.78
N PRO A 293 -13.08 17.95 12.02
CA PRO A 293 -13.75 16.94 11.19
C PRO A 293 -13.87 17.33 9.72
N ILE A 294 -14.16 18.60 9.42
CA ILE A 294 -14.31 19.09 8.05
C ILE A 294 -12.99 18.97 7.30
N ARG A 295 -11.88 19.38 7.95
CA ARG A 295 -10.52 19.25 7.42
C ARG A 295 -10.14 17.78 7.23
N ASN A 296 -10.40 16.94 8.23
CA ASN A 296 -10.08 15.51 8.20
C ASN A 296 -10.83 14.80 7.07
N LEU A 297 -12.14 15.05 6.89
CA LEU A 297 -12.94 14.45 5.83
C LEU A 297 -12.49 14.89 4.43
N SER A 298 -12.09 16.15 4.26
CA SER A 298 -11.49 16.66 3.03
C SER A 298 -10.16 15.97 2.70
N ASN A 299 -9.26 15.86 3.69
CA ASN A 299 -8.00 15.15 3.54
C ASN A 299 -8.21 13.66 3.25
N PHE A 300 -9.19 13.06 3.92
CA PHE A 300 -9.57 11.67 3.71
C PHE A 300 -10.05 11.42 2.28
N TYR A 301 -10.82 12.34 1.69
CA TYR A 301 -11.25 12.23 0.29
C TYR A 301 -10.06 12.23 -0.69
N ILE A 302 -9.04 13.07 -0.45
CA ILE A 302 -7.83 13.10 -1.27
C ILE A 302 -7.06 11.79 -1.12
N GLN A 303 -6.88 11.32 0.12
CA GLN A 303 -6.20 10.05 0.39
C GLN A 303 -6.95 8.85 -0.20
N MET A 304 -8.27 8.85 -0.15
CA MET A 304 -9.11 7.81 -0.78
C MET A 304 -8.85 7.70 -2.28
N GLN A 305 -8.68 8.82 -2.99
CA GLN A 305 -8.37 8.79 -4.42
C GLN A 305 -7.02 8.14 -4.70
N ARG A 306 -6.00 8.44 -3.89
CA ARG A 306 -4.66 7.85 -4.01
C ARG A 306 -4.67 6.36 -3.69
N ALA A 307 -5.25 6.00 -2.55
CA ALA A 307 -5.45 4.61 -2.14
C ALA A 307 -6.24 3.82 -3.19
N GLY A 308 -7.19 4.45 -3.88
CA GLY A 308 -7.92 3.89 -5.03
C GLY A 308 -7.02 3.37 -6.14
N GLN A 309 -6.01 4.15 -6.54
CA GLN A 309 -5.07 3.79 -7.60
C GLN A 309 -4.16 2.63 -7.16
N VAL A 310 -3.62 2.72 -5.95
CA VAL A 310 -2.74 1.72 -5.35
C VAL A 310 -3.46 0.39 -5.16
N THR A 311 -4.70 0.41 -4.66
CA THR A 311 -5.50 -0.80 -4.44
C THR A 311 -5.90 -1.46 -5.76
N ASN A 312 -6.06 -0.71 -6.86
CA ASN A 312 -6.28 -1.32 -8.17
C ASN A 312 -5.07 -2.16 -8.60
N ARG A 313 -3.83 -1.73 -8.34
CA ARG A 313 -2.62 -2.53 -8.62
C ARG A 313 -2.53 -3.79 -7.76
N ILE A 314 -3.04 -3.74 -6.53
CA ILE A 314 -3.21 -4.93 -5.67
C ILE A 314 -4.23 -5.88 -6.29
N PHE A 315 -5.38 -5.38 -6.75
CA PHE A 315 -6.40 -6.19 -7.42
C PHE A 315 -5.89 -6.81 -8.72
N GLU A 316 -5.08 -6.11 -9.51
CA GLU A 316 -4.46 -6.69 -10.70
C GLU A 316 -3.71 -7.98 -10.40
N ILE A 317 -3.03 -8.10 -9.25
CA ILE A 317 -2.35 -9.33 -8.84
C ILE A 317 -3.35 -10.40 -8.39
N HIS A 318 -4.33 -10.03 -7.57
CA HIS A 318 -5.37 -10.98 -7.10
C HIS A 318 -6.20 -11.54 -8.25
N ASP A 319 -6.48 -10.72 -9.26
CA ASP A 319 -7.29 -11.03 -10.43
C ASP A 319 -6.50 -11.77 -11.53
N MET A 320 -5.16 -11.88 -11.42
CA MET A 320 -4.36 -12.69 -12.36
C MET A 320 -4.82 -14.17 -12.34
N PRO A 321 -4.84 -14.86 -13.49
CA PRO A 321 -5.19 -16.27 -13.53
C PRO A 321 -4.16 -17.09 -12.74
N VAL A 322 -4.65 -18.12 -12.05
CA VAL A 322 -3.78 -19.12 -11.42
C VAL A 322 -3.35 -20.18 -12.44
N GLU A 323 -2.20 -20.81 -12.20
CA GLU A 323 -1.67 -21.89 -13.00
C GLU A 323 -2.60 -23.10 -12.93
N ASP A 324 -2.97 -23.62 -14.10
CA ASP A 324 -3.81 -24.80 -14.22
C ASP A 324 -3.05 -26.02 -13.71
N ARG A 325 -3.63 -26.69 -12.70
CA ARG A 325 -3.05 -27.89 -12.09
C ARG A 325 -3.30 -29.17 -12.90
N GLY A 326 -4.03 -29.10 -14.01
CA GLY A 326 -4.32 -30.23 -14.89
C GLY A 326 -5.53 -31.06 -14.45
N LYS A 327 -5.70 -32.24 -15.04
CA LYS A 327 -6.91 -33.08 -14.89
C LYS A 327 -6.76 -34.23 -13.90
N GLY A 328 -5.72 -34.21 -13.07
CA GLY A 328 -5.52 -35.20 -12.01
C GLY A 328 -5.02 -36.58 -12.47
N LYS A 329 -4.53 -36.72 -13.72
CA LYS A 329 -3.89 -37.97 -14.14
C LYS A 329 -2.58 -38.16 -13.41
N SER A 330 -2.30 -39.40 -12.99
CA SER A 330 -1.06 -39.73 -12.30
C SER A 330 0.11 -39.94 -13.26
N PHE A 331 1.32 -39.58 -12.84
CA PHE A 331 2.52 -39.78 -13.66
C PHE A 331 2.80 -41.29 -13.89
N PRO A 332 3.13 -41.73 -15.10
CA PRO A 332 3.39 -43.15 -15.39
C PRO A 332 4.73 -43.61 -14.78
N VAL A 333 4.75 -44.81 -14.21
CA VAL A 333 5.93 -45.35 -13.50
C VAL A 333 6.93 -45.98 -14.48
N ASP A 334 6.45 -46.76 -15.45
CA ASP A 334 7.30 -47.63 -16.27
C ASP A 334 7.40 -47.20 -17.74
N GLU A 335 6.41 -46.47 -18.26
CA GLU A 335 6.35 -46.00 -19.65
C GLU A 335 6.18 -44.49 -19.73
N TYR A 336 7.29 -43.77 -19.89
CA TYR A 336 7.33 -42.30 -19.90
C TYR A 336 8.01 -41.75 -21.16
N ASP A 337 7.79 -42.42 -22.30
CA ASP A 337 8.22 -41.95 -23.62
C ASP A 337 7.72 -40.51 -23.87
N ILE A 338 8.62 -39.61 -24.27
CA ILE A 338 8.30 -38.21 -24.54
C ILE A 338 8.11 -38.04 -26.04
N THR A 339 6.95 -37.57 -26.47
CA THR A 339 6.64 -37.36 -27.88
C THR A 339 6.20 -35.92 -28.13
N PHE A 340 6.96 -35.22 -28.97
CA PHE A 340 6.65 -33.91 -29.54
C PHE A 340 6.07 -34.14 -30.94
N GLU A 341 4.82 -33.75 -31.16
CA GLU A 341 4.13 -33.87 -32.45
C GLU A 341 3.76 -32.47 -32.97
N ASN A 342 4.44 -32.03 -34.03
CA ASN A 342 4.24 -30.73 -34.69
C ASN A 342 4.23 -29.54 -33.71
N ILE A 343 5.20 -29.51 -32.78
CA ILE A 343 5.24 -28.52 -31.72
C ILE A 343 5.71 -27.17 -32.26
N CYS A 344 4.88 -26.15 -32.08
CA CYS A 344 5.21 -24.75 -32.26
C CYS A 344 5.09 -24.01 -30.92
N PHE A 345 6.01 -23.08 -30.67
CA PHE A 345 6.02 -22.34 -29.40
C PHE A 345 6.48 -20.89 -29.59
N THR A 346 5.83 -19.98 -28.88
CA THR A 346 5.99 -18.54 -29.01
C THR A 346 6.09 -17.88 -27.63
N TYR A 347 7.05 -16.98 -27.43
CA TYR A 347 7.07 -16.06 -26.29
C TYR A 347 6.55 -14.70 -26.73
N GLN A 348 5.49 -14.17 -26.09
CA GLN A 348 5.03 -12.78 -26.31
C GLN A 348 4.98 -12.37 -27.80
N ASN A 349 4.47 -13.26 -28.66
CA ASN A 349 4.35 -13.11 -30.13
C ASN A 349 5.64 -13.30 -30.96
N LEU A 350 6.75 -13.68 -30.35
CA LEU A 350 7.97 -14.11 -31.06
C LEU A 350 8.03 -15.64 -31.18
N PRO A 351 7.91 -16.22 -32.39
CA PRO A 351 7.95 -17.66 -32.58
C PRO A 351 9.37 -18.18 -32.36
N ILE A 352 9.52 -19.17 -31.48
CA ILE A 352 10.80 -19.75 -31.05
C ILE A 352 10.99 -21.16 -31.59
N LEU A 353 9.96 -22.00 -31.51
CA LEU A 353 9.97 -23.37 -32.02
C LEU A 353 8.95 -23.48 -33.14
N LYS A 354 9.30 -24.21 -34.21
CA LYS A 354 8.47 -24.43 -35.39
C LYS A 354 8.55 -25.89 -35.79
N ASP A 355 7.39 -26.54 -35.90
CA ASP A 355 7.20 -27.90 -36.42
C ASP A 355 8.15 -28.95 -35.82
N ILE A 356 8.38 -28.88 -34.52
CA ILE A 356 9.26 -29.83 -33.82
C ILE A 356 8.57 -31.19 -33.71
N ASN A 357 9.20 -32.20 -34.29
CA ASN A 357 8.80 -33.60 -34.21
C ASN A 357 9.96 -34.42 -33.63
N LEU A 358 9.76 -34.97 -32.43
CA LEU A 358 10.80 -35.69 -31.69
C LEU A 358 10.16 -36.75 -30.79
N ARG A 359 10.71 -37.96 -30.80
CA ARG A 359 10.36 -39.01 -29.84
C ARG A 359 11.60 -39.40 -29.04
N ILE A 360 11.46 -39.45 -27.73
CA ILE A 360 12.49 -39.86 -26.78
C ILE A 360 11.96 -41.08 -26.04
N ASN A 361 12.63 -42.22 -26.17
CA ASN A 361 12.19 -43.45 -25.53
C ASN A 361 12.55 -43.44 -24.05
N THR A 362 11.83 -44.26 -23.28
CA THR A 362 12.08 -44.49 -21.88
C THR A 362 13.54 -44.89 -21.63
N LYS A 363 14.20 -44.22 -20.69
CA LYS A 363 15.63 -44.38 -20.33
C LYS A 363 16.64 -43.97 -21.41
N GLU A 364 16.19 -43.41 -22.53
CA GLU A 364 17.07 -42.86 -23.56
C GLU A 364 17.77 -41.58 -23.10
N LYS A 365 19.02 -41.38 -23.52
CA LYS A 365 19.79 -40.16 -23.27
C LYS A 365 19.92 -39.39 -24.58
N VAL A 366 19.30 -38.22 -24.65
CA VAL A 366 19.30 -37.37 -25.84
C VAL A 366 20.07 -36.09 -25.59
N ALA A 367 20.94 -35.72 -26.53
CA ALA A 367 21.66 -34.46 -26.53
C ALA A 367 21.06 -33.50 -27.56
N ILE A 368 20.65 -32.31 -27.12
CA ILE A 368 20.10 -31.26 -27.99
C ILE A 368 21.21 -30.24 -28.27
N VAL A 369 21.69 -30.20 -29.50
CA VAL A 369 22.82 -29.35 -29.93
C VAL A 369 22.34 -28.26 -30.88
N GLY A 370 22.95 -27.07 -30.81
CA GLY A 370 22.64 -25.95 -31.69
C GLY A 370 23.23 -24.63 -31.20
N THR A 371 23.19 -23.60 -32.03
CA THR A 371 23.69 -22.26 -31.71
C THR A 371 22.91 -21.61 -30.54
N SER A 372 23.51 -20.60 -29.90
CA SER A 372 22.78 -19.81 -28.89
C SER A 372 21.53 -19.18 -29.50
N GLY A 373 20.42 -19.17 -28.76
CA GLY A 373 19.14 -18.65 -29.26
C GLY A 373 18.32 -19.63 -30.13
N ALA A 374 18.84 -20.81 -30.47
CA ALA A 374 18.10 -21.81 -31.28
C ALA A 374 16.88 -22.46 -30.59
N GLY A 375 16.44 -21.97 -29.43
CA GLY A 375 15.24 -22.48 -28.74
C GLY A 375 15.44 -23.73 -27.87
N LYS A 376 16.67 -24.23 -27.71
CA LYS A 376 16.99 -25.45 -26.93
C LYS A 376 16.38 -25.44 -25.52
N SER A 377 16.64 -24.39 -24.75
CA SER A 377 16.10 -24.26 -23.38
C SER A 377 14.58 -24.13 -23.39
N SER A 378 14.01 -23.46 -24.38
CA SER A 378 12.55 -23.34 -24.53
C SER A 378 11.90 -24.71 -24.76
N LEU A 379 12.49 -25.57 -25.59
CA LEU A 379 12.00 -26.93 -25.84
C LEU A 379 11.98 -27.76 -24.56
N VAL A 380 13.06 -27.72 -23.77
CA VAL A 380 13.15 -28.46 -22.49
C VAL A 380 12.14 -27.93 -21.47
N ASN A 381 11.90 -26.62 -21.43
CA ASN A 381 10.94 -26.00 -20.50
C ASN A 381 9.47 -26.40 -20.76
N LEU A 382 9.14 -26.97 -21.93
CA LEU A 382 7.80 -27.48 -22.21
C LEU A 382 7.50 -28.78 -21.44
N ILE A 383 8.52 -29.60 -21.15
CA ILE A 383 8.37 -30.93 -20.52
C ILE A 383 7.75 -30.83 -19.11
N PRO A 384 8.27 -30.03 -18.16
CA PRO A 384 7.65 -29.84 -16.85
C PRO A 384 6.46 -28.85 -16.88
N ARG A 385 5.96 -28.52 -18.08
CA ARG A 385 4.86 -27.56 -18.30
C ARG A 385 5.11 -26.22 -17.61
N PHE A 386 6.31 -25.64 -17.74
CA PHE A 386 6.52 -24.23 -17.38
C PHE A 386 5.91 -23.29 -18.42
N TYR A 387 5.81 -23.77 -19.65
CA TYR A 387 5.10 -23.15 -20.75
C TYR A 387 4.31 -24.21 -21.50
N GLU A 388 3.25 -23.78 -22.19
CA GLU A 388 2.45 -24.64 -23.05
C GLU A 388 2.76 -24.36 -24.52
N PRO A 389 2.79 -25.39 -25.38
CA PRO A 389 2.97 -25.19 -26.81
C PRO A 389 1.82 -24.34 -27.39
N SER A 390 2.14 -23.50 -28.36
CA SER A 390 1.13 -22.70 -29.08
C SER A 390 0.33 -23.55 -30.07
N GLN A 391 0.96 -24.60 -30.61
CA GLN A 391 0.35 -25.59 -31.49
C GLN A 391 1.11 -26.91 -31.34
N GLY A 392 0.45 -28.02 -31.67
CA GLY A 392 1.01 -29.36 -31.58
C GLY A 392 0.64 -30.06 -30.27
N LEU A 393 1.18 -31.26 -30.09
CA LEU A 393 0.85 -32.13 -28.98
C LEU A 393 2.13 -32.63 -28.30
N LEU A 394 2.21 -32.44 -26.99
CA LEU A 394 3.31 -32.97 -26.17
C LEU A 394 2.76 -34.05 -25.26
N LYS A 395 3.23 -35.28 -25.45
CA LYS A 395 2.84 -36.46 -24.66
C LYS A 395 4.00 -36.95 -23.82
N ILE A 396 3.66 -37.47 -22.64
CA ILE A 396 4.55 -38.32 -21.84
C ILE A 396 3.77 -39.62 -21.60
N GLY A 397 4.31 -40.75 -22.03
CA GLY A 397 3.57 -42.01 -22.07
C GLY A 397 2.31 -41.90 -22.93
N SER A 398 1.16 -42.28 -22.39
CA SER A 398 -0.11 -42.30 -23.14
C SER A 398 -0.91 -40.99 -23.10
N PHE A 399 -0.59 -40.04 -22.23
CA PHE A 399 -1.39 -38.82 -22.04
C PHE A 399 -0.65 -37.56 -22.48
N GLU A 400 -1.43 -36.54 -22.86
CA GLU A 400 -0.89 -35.20 -23.08
C GLU A 400 -0.40 -34.59 -21.76
N VAL A 401 0.69 -33.82 -21.81
CA VAL A 401 1.30 -33.21 -20.62
C VAL A 401 0.33 -32.37 -19.79
N LYS A 402 -0.66 -31.73 -20.42
CA LYS A 402 -1.67 -30.90 -19.72
C LYS A 402 -2.69 -31.70 -18.91
N GLU A 403 -2.80 -33.01 -19.14
CA GLU A 403 -3.76 -33.87 -18.43
C GLU A 403 -3.25 -34.32 -17.07
N TYR A 404 -1.93 -34.37 -16.89
CA TYR A 404 -1.32 -34.75 -15.62
C TYR A 404 -1.58 -33.73 -14.53
N ASP A 405 -1.68 -34.23 -13.30
CA ASP A 405 -1.53 -33.38 -12.12
C ASP A 405 -0.15 -32.70 -12.15
N LEU A 406 -0.14 -31.38 -12.01
CA LEU A 406 1.07 -30.57 -12.19
C LEU A 406 2.14 -30.86 -11.13
N GLU A 407 1.73 -31.18 -9.89
CA GLU A 407 2.64 -31.53 -8.81
C GLU A 407 3.32 -32.87 -9.11
N GLN A 408 2.55 -33.87 -9.55
CA GLN A 408 3.09 -35.17 -9.95
C GLN A 408 4.01 -35.07 -11.18
N LEU A 409 3.64 -34.24 -12.17
CA LEU A 409 4.49 -33.98 -13.34
C LEU A 409 5.84 -33.40 -12.91
N ARG A 410 5.83 -32.34 -12.10
CA ARG A 410 7.06 -31.64 -11.66
C ARG A 410 7.83 -32.40 -10.58
N LYS A 411 7.23 -33.38 -9.92
CA LYS A 411 7.93 -34.34 -9.05
C LYS A 411 8.82 -35.28 -9.87
N ASN A 412 8.39 -35.67 -11.07
CA ASN A 412 9.08 -36.65 -11.91
C ASN A 412 9.91 -36.03 -13.06
N ALA A 413 9.55 -34.83 -13.53
CA ALA A 413 10.29 -34.07 -14.54
C ALA A 413 11.07 -32.92 -13.90
N LYS A 414 12.37 -33.12 -13.66
CA LYS A 414 13.27 -32.12 -13.06
C LYS A 414 14.15 -31.47 -14.12
N ILE A 415 14.31 -30.15 -14.03
CA ILE A 415 15.27 -29.37 -14.83
C ILE A 415 16.37 -28.88 -13.90
N VAL A 416 17.63 -29.10 -14.30
CA VAL A 416 18.80 -28.48 -13.66
C VAL A 416 19.31 -27.40 -14.61
N ARG A 417 19.37 -26.15 -14.15
CA ARG A 417 19.81 -25.01 -14.95
C ARG A 417 21.29 -24.75 -14.72
N GLN A 418 21.90 -23.97 -15.62
CA GLN A 418 23.30 -23.57 -15.48
C GLN A 418 23.52 -22.69 -14.23
N ASN A 419 22.54 -21.83 -13.92
CA ASN A 419 22.53 -20.95 -12.75
C ASN A 419 21.19 -21.12 -12.02
N ASP A 420 21.08 -22.11 -11.14
CA ASP A 420 19.96 -22.17 -10.20
C ASP A 420 20.28 -21.27 -8.99
N PRO A 421 19.36 -20.37 -8.59
CA PRO A 421 19.57 -19.52 -7.43
C PRO A 421 19.55 -20.37 -6.15
N LEU A 422 20.52 -20.13 -5.27
CA LEU A 422 20.47 -20.62 -3.89
C LEU A 422 19.68 -19.63 -3.05
N PHE A 423 18.97 -20.15 -2.06
CA PHE A 423 18.23 -19.35 -1.09
C PHE A 423 19.12 -19.08 0.13
N ASN A 424 18.87 -17.96 0.81
CA ASN A 424 19.52 -17.58 2.07
C ASN A 424 19.13 -18.54 3.20
N MET A 425 19.72 -19.72 3.15
CA MET A 425 19.51 -20.92 3.95
C MET A 425 20.84 -21.66 4.02
N SER A 426 20.96 -22.65 4.91
CA SER A 426 22.12 -23.53 4.92
C SER A 426 22.27 -24.33 3.62
N MET A 427 23.48 -24.83 3.34
CA MET A 427 23.72 -25.76 2.24
C MET A 427 22.83 -27.00 2.36
N LYS A 428 22.63 -27.54 3.57
CA LYS A 428 21.72 -28.68 3.81
C LYS A 428 20.29 -28.34 3.39
N GLU A 429 19.77 -27.20 3.84
CA GLU A 429 18.41 -26.75 3.50
C GLU A 429 18.24 -26.48 2.01
N ASN A 430 19.25 -25.92 1.32
CA ASN A 430 19.22 -25.74 -0.13
C ASN A 430 19.22 -27.07 -0.90
N ILE A 431 19.86 -28.11 -0.38
CA ILE A 431 19.86 -29.45 -1.01
C ILE A 431 18.52 -30.16 -0.76
N MET A 432 17.95 -30.02 0.44
CA MET A 432 16.75 -30.73 0.87
C MET A 432 15.45 -30.03 0.42
N LEU A 433 15.46 -28.70 0.31
CA LEU A 433 14.30 -27.86 -0.07
C LEU A 433 12.99 -28.18 0.69
N GLY A 434 13.12 -28.61 1.95
CA GLY A 434 11.98 -28.98 2.80
C GLY A 434 11.54 -30.44 2.70
N ASP A 435 12.12 -31.24 1.82
CA ASP A 435 11.97 -32.70 1.86
C ASP A 435 12.70 -33.28 3.09
N GLU A 436 12.18 -34.38 3.63
CA GLU A 436 12.79 -35.11 4.74
C GLU A 436 13.41 -36.42 4.22
N PHE A 437 14.72 -36.58 4.40
CA PHE A 437 15.48 -37.78 4.05
C PHE A 437 16.32 -38.23 5.24
N SER A 438 16.62 -39.53 5.30
CA SER A 438 17.55 -40.03 6.32
C SER A 438 18.96 -39.49 6.09
N ASP A 439 19.74 -39.30 7.15
CA ASP A 439 21.13 -38.84 7.02
C ASP A 439 21.98 -39.79 6.17
N GLN A 440 21.64 -41.09 6.15
CA GLN A 440 22.30 -42.07 5.30
C GLN A 440 22.04 -41.81 3.81
N GLU A 441 20.79 -41.55 3.43
CA GLU A 441 20.43 -41.22 2.05
C GLU A 441 21.03 -39.89 1.61
N PHE A 442 20.96 -38.87 2.46
CA PHE A 442 21.56 -37.56 2.21
C PHE A 442 23.06 -37.70 1.91
N ASN A 443 23.80 -38.36 2.80
CA ASN A 443 25.24 -38.57 2.63
C ASN A 443 25.58 -39.37 1.37
N LYS A 444 24.75 -40.36 1.01
CA LYS A 444 24.92 -41.16 -0.21
C LYS A 444 24.74 -40.30 -1.46
N VAL A 445 23.73 -39.43 -1.50
CA VAL A 445 23.43 -38.55 -2.64
C VAL A 445 24.51 -37.49 -2.79
N VAL A 446 24.91 -36.83 -1.69
CA VAL A 446 25.93 -35.77 -1.74
C VAL A 446 27.28 -36.31 -2.20
N LYS A 447 27.70 -37.48 -1.72
CA LYS A 447 28.92 -38.16 -2.20
C LYS A 447 28.83 -38.51 -3.68
N LYS A 448 27.67 -39.00 -4.15
CA LYS A 448 27.46 -39.33 -5.56
C LYS A 448 27.50 -38.08 -6.45
N ALA A 449 27.01 -36.95 -5.95
CA ALA A 449 27.06 -35.64 -6.61
C ALA A 449 28.43 -34.95 -6.50
N LYS A 450 29.37 -35.50 -5.70
CA LYS A 450 30.71 -34.95 -5.43
C LYS A 450 30.71 -33.55 -4.83
N VAL A 451 29.67 -33.21 -4.06
CA VAL A 451 29.54 -31.91 -3.39
C VAL A 451 30.17 -31.95 -1.98
N ASP A 452 30.34 -33.14 -1.41
CA ASP A 452 30.99 -33.40 -0.12
C ASP A 452 32.34 -32.69 0.02
N LYS A 453 33.23 -32.85 -0.97
CA LYS A 453 34.57 -32.26 -0.93
C LYS A 453 34.60 -30.73 -0.90
N PHE A 454 33.62 -30.10 -1.55
CA PHE A 454 33.51 -28.63 -1.54
C PHE A 454 32.98 -28.16 -0.20
N ILE A 455 31.97 -28.85 0.34
CA ILE A 455 31.35 -28.51 1.61
C ILE A 455 32.34 -28.69 2.77
N ASP A 456 33.22 -29.70 2.72
CA ASP A 456 34.28 -29.91 3.71
C ASP A 456 35.29 -28.75 3.79
N LEU A 457 35.38 -27.90 2.75
CA LEU A 457 36.23 -26.69 2.75
C LEU A 457 35.55 -25.49 3.44
N LEU A 458 34.27 -25.58 3.76
CA LEU A 458 33.52 -24.51 4.40
C LEU A 458 33.61 -24.62 5.93
N ASP A 459 33.79 -23.50 6.63
CA ASP A 459 33.98 -23.45 8.09
C ASP A 459 32.86 -24.15 8.89
N LYS A 460 31.62 -24.15 8.37
CA LYS A 460 30.46 -24.78 9.01
C LYS A 460 29.92 -25.99 8.24
N GLY A 461 30.67 -26.50 7.26
CA GLY A 461 30.22 -27.61 6.43
C GLY A 461 28.82 -27.39 5.85
N TYR A 462 27.93 -28.35 6.07
CA TYR A 462 26.54 -28.33 5.57
C TYR A 462 25.66 -27.24 6.19
N ASP A 463 26.03 -26.70 7.35
CA ASP A 463 25.29 -25.64 8.04
C ASP A 463 25.76 -24.23 7.60
N THR A 464 26.66 -24.16 6.61
CA THR A 464 27.08 -22.89 6.01
C THR A 464 25.91 -22.25 5.27
N VAL A 465 25.56 -21.02 5.65
CA VAL A 465 24.51 -20.21 5.00
C VAL A 465 25.11 -19.53 3.77
N VAL A 466 24.39 -19.55 2.64
CA VAL A 466 24.82 -18.99 1.35
C VAL A 466 24.05 -17.74 0.95
#